data_AF-C0D153-F1
#
_entry.id   AF-C0D153-F1
#
_cell.length_a   1.000
_cell.length_b   1.000
_cell.length_c   1.000
_cell.angle_alpha   90.00
_cell.angle_beta   90.00
_cell.angle_gamma   90.00
#
_symmetry.space_group_name_H-M   'P 1'
#
loop_
_entity.id
_entity.type
_entity.pdbx_description
1 polymer ?
#
loop_
_entity_poly.entity_id
_entity_poly.type
_entity_poly.pdbx_seq_one_letter_code
_entity_poly.pdbx_strand_id
1 'polypeptide(L)'
;MKQFEHVNAASFEEAGRILKESGGTAQAMAGGSDLLGTYKDNLLKTYPETVVNLKKIPGFAALEEEDGCLKVGAGCKLNTIAQNQAVQEACPALAEAAYSVASPLIRSIGTIGGNICQDVRCWYYRYPDSMGGAMDCKRKGGGTCYAINGENRYHSVFGGMSCHGTPCAKSCPAGTDVPAYMAKLREGKWDEAAEIIMRYNPMPMMTSRICPHPCQDDCNQCTYGDSVNVHGVERSLGDYILEHADRYYCAPERETGKRAAIIGAGPGGLSAAYYLRKAGHSVVVYDRMEKAGGVLRYGIPHYRLPKDMVDAYVNALSAMGVNFRLGVQVGQDITVEEIQQSSDSMYVGTGAWKQPVLGLEGENLTQFGLDFLTQVNIYLEKSIGNKVLVCGGGNVAMDVALTAVRLGAGQVKLVCLEQEHDMPAASEEIARAREEGVEICNGWGLGRIVTDENGRVAGLEAKRCLAVFDEEHRFSPVYDEADRIVLEADTIILATGQRVDLSFLGEHFGGQLKSARGLIDADTESFKTKKDGVYAGGDAVTGPDIAIRAILAGRVAAAGMNRDLGGCGECGCEKAGCEEIGR
;
A
#
# COMPACT_ATOMS: atom_id res chain seq x y z
N MET A 1 11.72 39.86 14.92
CA MET A 1 10.53 39.41 15.65
C MET A 1 9.48 40.49 15.51
N LYS A 2 8.24 40.15 15.13
CA LYS A 2 7.16 41.15 15.03
C LYS A 2 6.83 41.71 16.41
N GLN A 3 6.39 42.96 16.48
CA GLN A 3 5.95 43.56 17.74
C GLN A 3 4.62 42.95 18.14
N PHE A 4 4.43 42.77 19.45
CA PHE A 4 3.18 42.33 20.06
C PHE A 4 3.01 43.02 21.41
N GLU A 5 1.76 43.25 21.80
CA GLU A 5 1.38 43.70 23.13
C GLU A 5 1.46 42.53 24.12
N HIS A 6 1.95 42.77 25.33
CA HIS A 6 2.03 41.75 26.36
C HIS A 6 1.16 42.13 27.56
N VAL A 7 0.12 41.33 27.80
CA VAL A 7 -0.87 41.57 28.87
C VAL A 7 -0.71 40.51 29.96
N ASN A 8 -0.65 40.93 31.22
CA ASN A 8 -0.70 40.00 32.35
C ASN A 8 -2.15 39.89 32.83
N ALA A 9 -2.78 38.74 32.62
CA ALA A 9 -4.12 38.50 33.14
C ALA A 9 -4.08 38.25 34.66
N ALA A 10 -5.02 38.86 35.39
CA ALA A 10 -5.21 38.65 36.82
C ALA A 10 -6.13 37.46 37.12
N SER A 11 -7.01 37.08 36.20
CA SER A 11 -7.88 35.88 36.31
C SER A 11 -8.05 35.14 34.98
N PHE A 12 -8.55 33.90 35.03
CA PHE A 12 -8.89 33.14 33.81
C PHE A 12 -10.05 33.76 33.04
N GLU A 13 -10.99 34.39 33.72
CA GLU A 13 -12.12 35.09 33.10
C GLU A 13 -11.66 36.32 32.33
N GLU A 14 -10.71 37.08 32.90
CA GLU A 14 -10.06 38.20 32.22
C GLU A 14 -9.26 37.71 31.01
N ALA A 15 -8.44 36.66 31.18
CA ALA A 15 -7.70 36.08 30.08
C ALA A 15 -8.63 35.61 28.94
N GLY A 16 -9.70 34.90 29.27
CA GLY A 16 -10.71 34.43 28.32
C GLY A 16 -11.41 35.58 27.60
N ARG A 17 -11.70 36.68 28.31
CA ARG A 17 -12.28 37.90 27.72
C ARG A 17 -11.35 38.53 26.69
N ILE A 18 -10.08 38.76 27.05
CA ILE A 18 -9.08 39.34 26.15
C ILE A 18 -8.92 38.48 24.90
N LEU A 19 -8.82 37.15 25.07
CA LEU A 19 -8.71 36.22 23.95
C LEU A 19 -9.94 36.28 23.04
N LYS A 20 -11.14 36.35 23.61
CA LYS A 20 -12.40 36.44 22.85
C LYS A 20 -12.55 37.76 22.10
N GLU A 21 -12.26 38.89 22.76
CA GLU A 21 -12.41 40.23 22.21
C GLU A 21 -11.38 40.53 21.11
N SER A 22 -10.22 39.87 21.15
CA SER A 22 -9.18 39.99 20.11
C SER A 22 -9.58 39.43 18.73
N GLY A 23 -10.70 38.71 18.62
CA GLY A 23 -11.12 38.13 17.34
C GLY A 23 -10.12 37.13 16.74
N GLY A 24 -9.27 36.51 17.58
CA GLY A 24 -8.23 35.57 17.16
C GLY A 24 -6.84 36.15 16.98
N THR A 25 -6.64 37.44 17.27
CA THR A 25 -5.30 38.08 17.24
C THR A 25 -4.56 38.03 18.59
N ALA A 26 -5.15 37.45 19.64
CA ALA A 26 -4.45 37.21 20.91
C ALA A 26 -4.17 35.72 21.16
N GLN A 27 -3.03 35.43 21.82
CA GLN A 27 -2.67 34.07 22.20
C GLN A 27 -2.22 33.97 23.66
N ALA A 28 -2.69 32.93 24.35
CA ALA A 28 -2.32 32.68 25.74
C ALA A 28 -0.91 32.11 25.87
N MET A 29 -0.20 32.49 26.94
CA MET A 29 1.13 31.99 27.26
C MET A 29 1.23 31.65 28.74
N ALA A 30 1.62 30.40 29.05
CA ALA A 30 1.63 29.84 30.39
C ALA A 30 2.98 29.17 30.75
N GLY A 31 4.08 29.55 30.10
CA GLY A 31 5.34 28.81 30.15
C GLY A 31 5.62 28.09 28.84
N GLY A 32 6.86 27.64 28.67
CA GLY A 32 7.36 27.12 27.38
C GLY A 32 7.89 28.22 26.45
N SER A 33 9.01 27.93 25.79
CA SER A 33 9.67 28.80 24.82
C SER A 33 9.04 28.71 23.42
N ASP A 34 7.99 27.91 23.25
CA ASP A 34 7.54 27.50 21.93
C ASP A 34 6.87 28.65 21.14
N LEU A 35 5.95 29.39 21.76
CA LEU A 35 5.33 30.57 21.13
C LEU A 35 6.38 31.61 20.72
N LEU A 36 7.30 31.96 21.63
CA LEU A 36 8.39 32.89 21.33
C LEU A 36 9.37 32.34 20.29
N GLY A 37 9.60 31.03 20.27
CA GLY A 37 10.39 30.33 19.26
C GLY A 37 9.73 30.43 17.88
N THR A 38 8.44 30.10 17.78
CA THR A 38 7.67 30.23 16.53
C THR A 38 7.62 31.67 16.01
N TYR A 39 7.62 32.67 16.91
CA TYR A 39 7.74 34.09 16.56
C TYR A 39 9.12 34.47 16.03
N LYS A 40 10.19 33.93 16.63
CA LYS A 40 11.57 34.18 16.20
C LYS A 40 11.84 33.58 14.82
N ASP A 41 11.34 32.37 14.60
CA ASP A 41 11.56 31.56 13.40
C ASP A 41 10.55 31.85 12.28
N ASN A 42 9.71 32.87 12.49
CA ASN A 42 8.66 33.32 11.60
C ASN A 42 7.66 32.24 11.10
N LEU A 43 7.25 31.33 11.97
CA LEU A 43 6.52 30.11 11.54
C LEU A 43 5.00 30.27 11.37
N LEU A 44 4.40 31.21 12.08
CA LEU A 44 2.94 31.39 12.09
C LEU A 44 2.48 32.17 10.84
N LYS A 45 1.38 31.74 10.22
CA LYS A 45 0.74 32.49 9.12
C LYS A 45 0.17 33.82 9.61
N THR A 46 -0.57 33.76 10.70
CA THR A 46 -1.15 34.90 11.39
C THR A 46 -0.43 35.06 12.71
N TYR A 47 0.12 36.24 12.97
CA TYR A 47 0.83 36.52 14.21
C TYR A 47 -0.14 37.10 15.21
N PRO A 48 -0.16 36.58 16.45
CA PRO A 48 -0.87 37.26 17.51
C PRO A 48 -0.26 38.65 17.76
N GLU A 49 -1.13 39.64 17.74
CA GLU A 49 -0.84 41.03 18.09
C GLU A 49 -0.76 41.19 19.61
N THR A 50 -1.41 40.30 20.38
CA THR A 50 -1.40 40.32 21.85
C THR A 50 -1.02 38.96 22.42
N VAL A 51 -0.12 38.95 23.39
CA VAL A 51 0.24 37.76 24.19
C VAL A 51 -0.31 37.92 25.60
N VAL A 52 -1.18 37.00 26.01
CA VAL A 52 -1.83 37.00 27.32
C VAL A 52 -1.06 36.07 28.25
N ASN A 53 -0.27 36.62 29.17
CA ASN A 53 0.49 35.86 30.15
C ASN A 53 -0.39 35.39 31.32
N LEU A 54 -0.52 34.07 31.45
CA LEU A 54 -1.33 33.42 32.47
C LEU A 54 -0.56 33.16 33.77
N LYS A 55 0.77 33.30 33.78
CA LYS A 55 1.62 32.94 34.94
C LYS A 55 1.33 33.74 36.21
N LYS A 56 0.63 34.87 36.09
CA LYS A 56 0.29 35.76 37.20
C LYS A 56 -1.07 35.43 37.84
N ILE A 57 -1.85 34.54 37.23
CA ILE A 57 -3.16 34.14 37.74
C ILE A 57 -2.95 33.33 39.04
N PRO A 58 -3.57 33.72 40.17
CA PRO A 58 -3.49 32.98 41.42
C PRO A 58 -3.97 31.54 41.28
N GLY A 59 -3.28 30.60 41.95
CA GLY A 59 -3.64 29.17 41.92
C GLY A 59 -3.29 28.43 40.62
N PHE A 60 -2.88 29.13 39.56
CA PHE A 60 -2.62 28.49 38.26
C PHE A 60 -1.52 27.40 38.30
N ALA A 61 -0.51 27.60 39.16
CA ALA A 61 0.61 26.68 39.33
C ALA A 61 0.51 25.82 40.60
N ALA A 62 -0.66 25.79 41.25
CA ALA A 62 -0.87 25.01 42.46
C ALA A 62 -0.63 23.51 42.22
N LEU A 63 -0.15 22.82 43.25
CA LEU A 63 -0.03 21.38 43.30
C LEU A 63 -0.48 20.96 44.68
N GLU A 64 -1.66 20.37 44.75
CA GLU A 64 -2.40 20.12 46.00
C GLU A 64 -2.91 18.69 46.05
N GLU A 65 -3.03 18.14 47.24
CA GLU A 65 -3.66 16.84 47.49
C GLU A 65 -5.03 17.08 48.12
N GLU A 66 -6.09 16.56 47.52
CA GLU A 66 -7.46 16.73 47.98
C GLU A 66 -8.24 15.44 47.74
N ASP A 67 -8.88 14.91 48.78
CA ASP A 67 -9.71 13.69 48.74
C ASP A 67 -9.02 12.47 48.10
N GLY A 68 -7.73 12.29 48.38
CA GLY A 68 -6.92 11.20 47.82
C GLY A 68 -6.57 11.36 46.34
N CYS A 69 -6.81 12.54 45.76
CA CYS A 69 -6.44 12.89 44.40
C CYS A 69 -5.38 13.99 44.39
N LEU A 70 -4.41 13.88 43.48
CA LEU A 70 -3.43 14.93 43.25
C LEU A 70 -3.94 15.92 42.19
N LYS A 71 -4.17 17.17 42.58
CA LYS A 71 -4.53 18.27 41.69
C LYS A 71 -3.27 19.00 41.23
N VAL A 72 -2.89 18.83 39.97
CA VAL A 72 -1.74 19.49 39.36
C VAL A 72 -2.23 20.63 38.47
N GLY A 73 -1.99 21.87 38.87
CA GLY A 73 -2.32 23.06 38.10
C GLY A 73 -1.55 23.11 36.78
N ALA A 74 -2.20 23.57 35.71
CA ALA A 74 -1.60 23.63 34.38
C ALA A 74 -0.35 24.53 34.31
N GLY A 75 -0.22 25.51 35.22
CA GLY A 75 0.97 26.34 35.38
C GLY A 75 2.09 25.69 36.19
N CYS A 76 1.89 24.48 36.72
CA CYS A 76 2.90 23.79 37.52
C CYS A 76 4.11 23.44 36.64
N LYS A 77 5.31 23.74 37.13
CA LYS A 77 6.55 23.53 36.39
C LYS A 77 6.92 22.06 36.39
N LEU A 78 7.48 21.58 35.28
CA LEU A 78 7.93 20.18 35.19
C LEU A 78 8.95 19.84 36.26
N ASN A 79 9.85 20.78 36.60
CA ASN A 79 10.81 20.55 37.67
C ASN A 79 10.14 20.42 39.04
N THR A 80 9.07 21.17 39.29
CA THR A 80 8.28 21.06 40.53
C THR A 80 7.59 19.70 40.60
N ILE A 81 7.00 19.23 39.50
CA ILE A 81 6.34 17.92 39.42
C ILE A 81 7.35 16.79 39.62
N ALA A 82 8.49 16.85 38.93
CA ALA A 82 9.53 15.82 39.00
C ALA A 82 10.16 15.66 40.38
N GLN A 83 10.19 16.73 41.19
CA GLN A 83 10.82 16.77 42.51
C GLN A 83 9.81 16.70 43.67
N ASN A 84 8.52 16.74 43.40
CA ASN A 84 7.51 16.75 44.45
C ASN A 84 7.32 15.33 45.00
N GLN A 85 7.50 15.17 46.31
CA GLN A 85 7.44 13.88 46.98
C GLN A 85 6.04 13.23 46.85
N ALA A 86 4.96 13.99 47.00
CA ALA A 86 3.60 13.48 46.84
C ALA A 86 3.34 12.96 45.41
N VAL A 87 3.89 13.64 44.38
CA VAL A 87 3.83 13.13 42.99
C VAL A 87 4.64 11.83 42.86
N GLN A 88 5.85 11.77 43.41
CA GLN A 88 6.71 10.59 43.29
C GLN A 88 6.10 9.36 43.96
N GLU A 89 5.41 9.54 45.08
CA GLU A 89 4.75 8.47 45.83
C GLU A 89 3.41 8.07 45.19
N ALA A 90 2.56 9.04 44.83
CA ALA A 90 1.22 8.77 44.30
C ALA A 90 1.21 8.46 42.79
N CYS A 91 2.15 9.00 42.02
CA CYS A 91 2.22 8.85 40.56
C CYS A 91 3.69 8.91 40.04
N PRO A 92 4.50 7.88 40.33
CA PRO A 92 5.93 7.86 39.98
C PRO A 92 6.18 8.02 38.47
N ALA A 93 5.30 7.47 37.62
CA ALA A 93 5.39 7.62 36.17
C ALA A 93 5.28 9.08 35.72
N LEU A 94 4.45 9.90 36.39
CA LEU A 94 4.34 11.34 36.08
C LEU A 94 5.61 12.09 36.50
N ALA A 95 6.20 11.76 37.65
CA ALA A 95 7.45 12.36 38.09
C ALA A 95 8.61 12.01 37.13
N GLU A 96 8.73 10.75 36.72
CA GLU A 96 9.73 10.29 35.76
C GLU A 96 9.54 10.91 34.37
N ALA A 97 8.30 10.96 33.89
CA ALA A 97 7.96 11.64 32.65
C ALA A 97 8.34 13.13 32.72
N ALA A 98 7.96 13.83 33.79
CA ALA A 98 8.34 15.23 33.99
C ALA A 98 9.86 15.42 34.07
N TYR A 99 10.60 14.49 34.66
CA TYR A 99 12.06 14.51 34.75
C TYR A 99 12.75 14.27 33.39
N SER A 100 12.24 13.35 32.58
CA SER A 100 12.84 12.98 31.29
C SER A 100 12.72 14.08 30.23
N VAL A 101 11.82 15.05 30.42
CA VAL A 101 11.63 16.16 29.48
C VAL A 101 12.79 17.15 29.55
N ALA A 102 13.53 17.29 28.45
CA ALA A 102 14.52 18.35 28.21
C ALA A 102 15.64 18.46 29.27
N SER A 103 16.33 19.61 29.33
CA SER A 103 17.34 19.89 30.35
C SER A 103 16.73 20.52 31.61
N PRO A 104 17.41 20.50 32.78
CA PRO A 104 16.92 21.11 34.02
C PRO A 104 16.51 22.58 33.89
N LEU A 105 17.24 23.36 33.08
CA LEU A 105 16.93 24.76 32.81
C LEU A 105 15.58 24.92 32.10
N ILE A 106 15.29 24.05 31.12
CA ILE A 106 14.02 24.09 30.39
C ILE A 106 12.87 23.63 31.28
N ARG A 107 13.05 22.57 32.09
CA ARG A 107 12.03 22.11 33.06
C ARG A 107 11.68 23.13 34.13
N SER A 108 12.61 24.02 34.45
CA SER A 108 12.42 25.09 35.44
C SER A 108 11.55 26.26 34.93
N ILE A 109 11.29 26.29 33.62
CA ILE A 109 10.49 27.32 32.93
C ILE A 109 9.25 26.71 32.25
N GLY A 110 9.36 25.47 31.78
CA GLY A 110 8.28 24.71 31.16
C GLY A 110 7.25 24.26 32.18
N THR A 111 5.98 24.47 31.85
CA THR A 111 4.83 24.05 32.66
C THR A 111 4.18 22.83 32.04
N ILE A 112 3.48 22.03 32.83
CA ILE A 112 2.77 20.84 32.32
C ILE A 112 1.73 21.22 31.27
N GLY A 113 0.93 22.26 31.52
CA GLY A 113 -0.04 22.78 30.56
C GLY A 113 0.64 23.33 29.30
N GLY A 114 1.77 24.03 29.44
CA GLY A 114 2.54 24.51 28.30
C GLY A 114 3.11 23.39 27.42
N ASN A 115 3.48 22.25 28.02
CA ASN A 115 3.94 21.07 27.26
C ASN A 115 2.78 20.36 26.55
N ILE A 116 1.60 20.29 27.16
CA ILE A 116 0.37 19.76 26.52
C ILE A 116 -0.01 20.63 25.33
N CYS A 117 0.10 21.96 25.45
CA CYS A 117 -0.20 22.91 24.39
C CYS A 117 0.98 23.15 23.42
N GLN A 118 2.08 22.40 23.52
CA GLN A 118 3.23 22.60 22.65
C GLN A 118 2.88 22.21 21.21
N ASP A 119 3.27 23.05 20.24
CA ASP A 119 3.00 22.76 18.84
C ASP A 119 3.95 21.66 18.33
N VAL A 120 3.52 21.01 17.24
CA VAL A 120 4.22 19.89 16.61
C VAL A 120 5.68 20.23 16.29
N ARG A 121 6.59 19.31 16.62
CA ARG A 121 8.03 19.39 16.32
C ARG A 121 8.40 18.82 14.95
N CYS A 122 7.43 18.72 14.05
CA CYS A 122 7.65 18.23 12.70
C CYS A 122 8.62 19.14 11.95
N TRP A 123 9.67 18.54 11.39
CA TRP A 123 10.69 19.26 10.65
C TRP A 123 10.12 19.97 9.42
N TYR A 124 9.24 19.30 8.67
CA TYR A 124 8.54 19.86 7.51
C TYR A 124 7.63 21.05 7.84
N TYR A 125 7.14 21.12 9.08
CA TYR A 125 6.33 22.24 9.57
C TYR A 125 7.21 23.39 10.07
N ARG A 126 8.25 23.09 10.87
CA ARG A 126 9.09 24.10 11.51
C ARG A 126 10.18 24.68 10.61
N TYR A 127 10.56 24.01 9.54
CA TYR A 127 11.67 24.42 8.68
C TYR A 127 11.26 24.31 7.21
N PRO A 128 10.20 25.00 6.78
CA PRO A 128 9.62 24.84 5.44
C PRO A 128 10.60 25.24 4.33
N ASP A 129 11.50 26.19 4.61
CA ASP A 129 12.36 26.82 3.60
C ASP A 129 13.78 26.23 3.55
N SER A 130 14.11 25.34 4.51
CA SER A 130 15.46 24.81 4.69
C SER A 130 15.90 23.85 3.58
N MET A 131 15.01 23.48 2.66
CA MET A 131 15.29 22.66 1.47
C MET A 131 15.25 23.45 0.15
N GLY A 132 15.40 24.78 0.17
CA GLY A 132 15.51 25.60 -1.05
C GLY A 132 14.20 26.19 -1.57
N GLY A 133 13.17 26.28 -0.72
CA GLY A 133 11.88 26.94 -1.03
C GLY A 133 10.78 26.53 -0.04
N ALA A 134 9.67 27.28 0.02
CA ALA A 134 8.59 27.03 0.97
C ALA A 134 7.82 25.74 0.65
N MET A 135 7.93 24.74 1.53
CA MET A 135 7.15 23.51 1.43
C MET A 135 5.63 23.75 1.55
N ASP A 136 4.85 23.09 0.69
CA ASP A 136 3.37 23.09 0.68
C ASP A 136 2.80 22.21 1.82
N CYS A 137 3.19 22.52 3.05
CA CYS A 137 2.87 21.72 4.22
C CYS A 137 1.39 21.86 4.61
N LYS A 138 0.69 20.74 4.78
CA LYS A 138 -0.72 20.69 5.21
C LYS A 138 -1.01 21.47 6.50
N ARG A 139 -0.09 21.46 7.47
CA ARG A 139 -0.20 22.27 8.71
C ARG A 139 -0.02 23.78 8.49
N LYS A 140 0.61 24.16 7.37
CA LYS A 140 0.69 25.54 6.88
C LYS A 140 -0.34 25.76 5.78
N GLY A 141 -1.50 25.11 5.84
CA GLY A 141 -2.60 25.29 4.90
C GLY A 141 -2.25 24.96 3.44
N GLY A 142 -1.21 24.16 3.22
CA GLY A 142 -0.93 23.53 1.94
C GLY A 142 -1.73 22.23 1.73
N GLY A 143 -1.50 21.54 0.62
CA GLY A 143 -2.17 20.28 0.31
C GLY A 143 -1.50 19.05 0.93
N THR A 144 -0.19 19.08 1.18
CA THR A 144 0.61 17.87 1.36
C THR A 144 1.18 17.70 2.78
N CYS A 145 1.04 16.51 3.38
CA CYS A 145 1.75 16.17 4.62
C CYS A 145 3.05 15.42 4.32
N TYR A 146 4.15 16.15 4.17
CA TYR A 146 5.47 15.57 3.90
C TYR A 146 6.00 14.66 5.02
N ALA A 147 5.45 14.75 6.24
CA ALA A 147 5.79 13.84 7.33
C ALA A 147 5.30 12.40 7.09
N ILE A 148 4.35 12.18 6.18
CA ILE A 148 3.84 10.85 5.84
C ILE A 148 4.81 10.10 4.92
N ASN A 149 5.44 10.83 3.99
CA ASN A 149 6.21 10.27 2.88
C ASN A 149 7.72 10.56 2.95
N GLY A 150 8.19 11.39 3.88
CA GLY A 150 9.59 11.81 3.95
C GLY A 150 10.39 11.13 5.08
N GLU A 151 11.71 11.24 5.05
CA GLU A 151 12.64 10.56 5.97
C GLU A 151 12.44 10.90 7.47
N ASN A 152 11.84 12.06 7.80
CA ASN A 152 11.70 12.58 9.16
C ASN A 152 10.33 12.27 9.81
N ARG A 153 9.74 11.10 9.54
CA ARG A 153 8.39 10.69 10.03
C ARG A 153 8.27 10.69 11.57
N TYR A 154 9.38 10.43 12.26
CA TYR A 154 9.42 10.27 13.72
C TYR A 154 9.27 11.59 14.50
N HIS A 155 9.39 12.75 13.85
CA HIS A 155 9.26 14.07 14.49
C HIS A 155 7.81 14.58 14.59
N SER A 156 6.84 13.91 13.97
CA SER A 156 5.41 14.24 14.14
C SER A 156 4.83 13.50 15.34
N VAL A 157 5.22 13.88 16.55
CA VAL A 157 4.82 13.15 17.77
C VAL A 157 3.29 13.17 18.01
N PHE A 158 2.57 14.25 17.65
CA PHE A 158 1.11 14.36 17.91
C PHE A 158 0.31 15.11 16.84
N GLY A 159 0.58 14.94 15.55
CA GLY A 159 -0.12 15.83 14.62
C GLY A 159 -0.13 15.56 13.13
N GLY A 160 -0.01 14.30 12.73
CA GLY A 160 -0.22 13.91 11.34
C GLY A 160 -1.16 12.72 11.14
N MET A 161 -1.29 11.82 12.12
CA MET A 161 -2.17 10.64 12.09
C MET A 161 -2.50 10.23 13.55
N SER A 162 -3.48 9.33 13.73
CA SER A 162 -3.74 8.66 15.01
C SER A 162 -2.45 8.05 15.57
N CYS A 163 -2.17 8.29 16.85
CA CYS A 163 -0.90 7.96 17.53
C CYS A 163 -0.66 6.46 17.77
N HIS A 164 -1.22 5.58 16.93
CA HIS A 164 -0.80 4.20 16.77
C HIS A 164 -0.94 3.84 15.29
N GLY A 165 0.18 3.60 14.61
CA GLY A 165 0.14 2.82 13.38
C GLY A 165 -0.39 1.45 13.75
N THR A 166 -1.65 1.17 13.46
CA THR A 166 -2.25 -0.11 13.78
C THR A 166 -1.56 -1.19 12.93
N PRO A 167 -1.26 -2.37 13.48
CA PRO A 167 -0.54 -3.40 12.74
C PRO A 167 -1.18 -3.71 11.38
N CYS A 168 -2.51 -3.77 11.33
CA CYS A 168 -3.25 -4.01 10.09
C CYS A 168 -3.00 -2.95 9.00
N ALA A 169 -2.94 -1.66 9.35
CA ALA A 169 -2.63 -0.60 8.39
C ALA A 169 -1.15 -0.61 7.97
N LYS A 170 -0.24 -0.98 8.88
CA LYS A 170 1.21 -1.11 8.61
C LYS A 170 1.51 -2.28 7.68
N SER A 171 0.89 -3.43 7.93
CA SER A 171 1.14 -4.67 7.19
C SER A 171 0.40 -4.71 5.84
N CYS A 172 -0.61 -3.87 5.64
CA CYS A 172 -1.24 -3.69 4.33
C CYS A 172 -0.25 -3.00 3.36
N PRO A 173 0.15 -3.64 2.24
CA PRO A 173 1.10 -3.03 1.32
C PRO A 173 0.57 -1.73 0.69
N ALA A 174 -0.73 -1.61 0.48
CA ALA A 174 -1.35 -0.38 -0.04
C ALA A 174 -1.39 0.76 1.00
N GLY A 175 -1.18 0.47 2.28
CA GLY A 175 -1.29 1.41 3.39
C GLY A 175 -2.75 1.77 3.73
N THR A 176 -3.70 0.87 3.47
CA THR A 176 -5.13 1.09 3.73
C THR A 176 -5.37 1.31 5.23
N ASP A 177 -6.13 2.36 5.56
CA ASP A 177 -6.53 2.66 6.94
C ASP A 177 -7.70 1.76 7.39
N VAL A 178 -7.36 0.49 7.70
CA VAL A 178 -8.31 -0.55 8.11
C VAL A 178 -9.18 -0.11 9.31
N PRO A 179 -8.61 0.40 10.42
CA PRO A 179 -9.43 0.84 11.55
C PRO A 179 -10.40 1.96 11.21
N ALA A 180 -10.01 2.91 10.35
CA ALA A 180 -10.85 4.06 10.04
C ALA A 180 -12.11 3.65 9.27
N TYR A 181 -11.99 2.87 8.20
CA TYR A 181 -13.19 2.43 7.47
C TYR A 181 -14.04 1.47 8.32
N MET A 182 -13.41 0.62 9.14
CA MET A 182 -14.15 -0.27 10.06
C MET A 182 -14.93 0.51 11.11
N ALA A 183 -14.39 1.63 11.62
CA ALA A 183 -15.11 2.51 12.54
C ALA A 183 -16.36 3.10 11.87
N LYS A 184 -16.25 3.55 10.62
CA LYS A 184 -17.40 4.04 9.84
C LYS A 184 -18.45 2.96 9.61
N LEU A 185 -18.04 1.73 9.31
CA LEU A 185 -18.98 0.61 9.19
C LEU A 185 -19.72 0.32 10.51
N ARG A 186 -19.04 0.37 11.66
CA ARG A 186 -19.70 0.22 12.98
C ARG A 186 -20.71 1.33 13.28
N GLU A 187 -20.47 2.53 12.76
CA GLU A 187 -21.41 3.66 12.84
C GLU A 187 -22.56 3.57 11.81
N GLY A 188 -22.58 2.54 10.94
CA GLY A 188 -23.55 2.41 9.85
C GLY A 188 -23.29 3.33 8.65
N LYS A 189 -22.12 3.97 8.58
CA LYS A 189 -21.74 4.95 7.55
C LYS A 189 -20.95 4.28 6.43
N TRP A 190 -21.65 3.54 5.59
CA TRP A 190 -21.06 2.77 4.48
C TRP A 190 -20.39 3.66 3.43
N ASP A 191 -20.99 4.79 3.09
CA ASP A 191 -20.41 5.74 2.12
C ASP A 191 -19.08 6.32 2.62
N GLU A 192 -19.01 6.76 3.88
CA GLU A 192 -17.76 7.27 4.47
C GLU A 192 -16.69 6.17 4.55
N ALA A 193 -17.08 4.91 4.80
CA ALA A 193 -16.16 3.78 4.78
C ALA A 193 -15.61 3.51 3.37
N ALA A 194 -16.49 3.55 2.36
CA ALA A 194 -16.14 3.38 0.96
C ALA A 194 -15.15 4.46 0.48
N GLU A 195 -15.39 5.72 0.82
CA GLU A 195 -14.48 6.82 0.53
C GLU A 195 -13.09 6.60 1.13
N ILE A 196 -12.99 6.06 2.35
CA ILE A 196 -11.71 5.81 3.01
C ILE A 196 -10.93 4.73 2.27
N ILE A 197 -11.53 3.57 2.00
CA ILE A 197 -10.82 2.46 1.34
C ILE A 197 -10.42 2.81 -0.10
N MET A 198 -11.28 3.52 -0.84
CA MET A 198 -11.02 3.90 -2.23
C MET A 198 -9.92 4.96 -2.42
N ARG A 199 -9.47 5.63 -1.35
CA ARG A 199 -8.25 6.45 -1.38
C ARG A 199 -6.99 5.63 -1.62
N TYR A 200 -7.00 4.36 -1.26
CA TYR A 200 -5.84 3.46 -1.31
C TYR A 200 -6.01 2.34 -2.32
N ASN A 201 -7.23 1.82 -2.45
CA ASN A 201 -7.54 0.66 -3.26
C ASN A 201 -8.82 0.91 -4.07
N PRO A 202 -8.74 1.05 -5.40
CA PRO A 202 -9.91 1.32 -6.22
C PRO A 202 -10.68 0.06 -6.61
N MET A 203 -10.24 -1.14 -6.23
CA MET A 203 -10.89 -2.41 -6.54
C MET A 203 -10.99 -3.35 -5.31
N PRO A 204 -11.58 -2.87 -4.19
CA PRO A 204 -11.66 -3.65 -2.95
C PRO A 204 -12.46 -4.96 -3.10
N MET A 205 -13.42 -5.03 -4.02
CA MET A 205 -14.15 -6.26 -4.34
C MET A 205 -13.23 -7.38 -4.87
N MET A 206 -12.10 -7.04 -5.50
CA MET A 206 -11.17 -8.04 -6.02
C MET A 206 -10.15 -8.44 -4.96
N THR A 207 -9.51 -7.46 -4.32
CA THR A 207 -8.47 -7.69 -3.30
C THR A 207 -9.01 -8.46 -2.11
N SER A 208 -10.25 -8.18 -1.69
CA SER A 208 -10.96 -8.94 -0.66
C SER A 208 -11.31 -10.39 -1.03
N ARG A 209 -10.87 -10.91 -2.19
CA ARG A 209 -11.03 -12.32 -2.57
C ARG A 209 -9.71 -13.03 -2.83
N ILE A 210 -8.65 -12.27 -3.11
CA ILE A 210 -7.38 -12.82 -3.63
C ILE A 210 -6.17 -12.40 -2.81
N CYS A 211 -6.28 -11.34 -2.00
CA CYS A 211 -5.21 -10.89 -1.13
C CYS A 211 -4.96 -11.96 -0.05
N PRO A 212 -3.70 -12.25 0.31
CA PRO A 212 -3.42 -13.11 1.46
C PRO A 212 -3.69 -12.42 2.81
N HIS A 213 -4.17 -11.16 2.81
CA HIS A 213 -4.52 -10.37 4.00
C HIS A 213 -3.42 -10.33 5.07
N PRO A 214 -2.18 -9.88 4.73
CA PRO A 214 -1.10 -9.75 5.72
C PRO A 214 -1.43 -8.72 6.82
N CYS A 215 -2.48 -7.91 6.61
CA CYS A 215 -3.06 -7.05 7.63
C CYS A 215 -3.68 -7.81 8.82
N GLN A 216 -3.90 -9.12 8.70
CA GLN A 216 -4.44 -9.97 9.76
C GLN A 216 -3.35 -10.68 10.58
N ASP A 217 -2.17 -10.93 10.01
CA ASP A 217 -1.08 -11.71 10.63
C ASP A 217 -0.67 -11.14 11.99
N ASP A 218 -0.43 -9.84 12.05
CA ASP A 218 -0.01 -9.13 13.27
C ASP A 218 -1.16 -8.40 13.98
N CYS A 219 -2.41 -8.82 13.77
CA CYS A 219 -3.56 -8.15 14.38
C CYS A 219 -3.43 -8.14 15.92
N ASN A 220 -3.71 -7.01 16.58
CA ASN A 220 -3.68 -6.92 18.05
C ASN A 220 -4.60 -7.97 18.72
N GLN A 221 -5.67 -8.40 18.04
CA GLN A 221 -6.58 -9.42 18.56
C GLN A 221 -5.92 -10.81 18.64
N CYS A 222 -4.86 -11.06 17.86
CA CYS A 222 -4.09 -12.30 17.89
C CYS A 222 -3.47 -12.60 19.27
N THR A 223 -3.36 -11.59 20.15
CA THR A 223 -2.93 -11.80 21.55
C THR A 223 -3.99 -12.54 22.40
N TYR A 224 -5.26 -12.48 22.00
CA TYR A 224 -6.40 -13.01 22.75
C TYR A 224 -7.21 -14.09 22.00
N GLY A 225 -6.89 -14.38 20.74
CA GLY A 225 -7.62 -15.32 19.90
C GLY A 225 -7.32 -15.12 18.42
N ASP A 226 -8.31 -15.33 17.56
CA ASP A 226 -8.15 -15.13 16.11
C ASP A 226 -8.09 -13.65 15.73
N SER A 227 -7.49 -13.34 14.59
CA SER A 227 -7.49 -12.00 14.02
C SER A 227 -8.91 -11.50 13.73
N VAL A 228 -9.06 -10.17 13.66
CA VAL A 228 -10.30 -9.60 13.11
C VAL A 228 -10.39 -10.01 11.64
N ASN A 229 -11.57 -10.49 11.21
CA ASN A 229 -11.84 -10.86 9.82
C ASN A 229 -11.94 -9.61 8.91
N VAL A 230 -10.81 -8.94 8.70
CA VAL A 230 -10.64 -7.82 7.76
C VAL A 230 -11.06 -8.27 6.36
N HIS A 231 -10.70 -9.49 5.99
CA HIS A 231 -11.02 -10.11 4.70
C HIS A 231 -12.53 -10.05 4.39
N GLY A 232 -13.38 -10.58 5.26
CA GLY A 232 -14.83 -10.63 5.06
C GLY A 232 -15.50 -9.25 5.12
N VAL A 233 -14.98 -8.34 5.94
CA VAL A 233 -15.47 -6.96 6.01
C VAL A 233 -15.11 -6.18 4.75
N GLU A 234 -13.87 -6.28 4.27
CA GLU A 234 -13.43 -5.68 3.00
C GLU A 234 -14.27 -6.21 1.84
N ARG A 235 -14.61 -7.50 1.86
CA ARG A 235 -15.48 -8.11 0.83
C ARG A 235 -16.86 -7.48 0.80
N SER A 236 -17.48 -7.34 1.96
CA SER A 236 -18.82 -6.74 2.07
C SER A 236 -18.81 -5.27 1.61
N LEU A 237 -17.79 -4.51 2.01
CA LEU A 237 -17.63 -3.12 1.60
C LEU A 237 -17.30 -2.98 0.10
N GLY A 238 -16.46 -3.88 -0.43
CA GLY A 238 -16.10 -3.89 -1.83
C GLY A 238 -17.27 -4.25 -2.75
N ASP A 239 -18.08 -5.22 -2.33
CA ASP A 239 -19.31 -5.59 -3.05
C ASP A 239 -20.32 -4.44 -3.02
N TYR A 240 -20.51 -3.78 -1.87
CA TYR A 240 -21.32 -2.55 -1.76
C TYR A 240 -20.83 -1.44 -2.72
N ILE A 241 -19.52 -1.21 -2.83
CA ILE A 241 -18.95 -0.22 -3.76
C ILE A 241 -19.28 -0.59 -5.21
N LEU A 242 -19.16 -1.86 -5.59
CA LEU A 242 -19.41 -2.29 -6.96
C LEU A 242 -20.91 -2.24 -7.31
N GLU A 243 -21.79 -2.57 -6.37
CA GLU A 243 -23.24 -2.44 -6.53
C GLU A 243 -23.70 -0.99 -6.75
N HIS A 244 -22.93 -0.03 -6.22
CA HIS A 244 -23.16 1.42 -6.35
C HIS A 244 -22.09 2.06 -7.25
N ALA A 245 -21.69 1.36 -8.31
CA ALA A 245 -20.58 1.79 -9.17
C ALA A 245 -20.78 3.17 -9.81
N ASP A 246 -22.03 3.57 -10.08
CA ASP A 246 -22.39 4.88 -10.60
C ASP A 246 -22.00 6.03 -9.66
N ARG A 247 -21.98 5.77 -8.34
CA ARG A 247 -21.56 6.73 -7.32
C ARG A 247 -20.04 6.81 -7.19
N TYR A 248 -19.35 5.68 -7.27
CA TYR A 248 -17.93 5.59 -6.91
C TYR A 248 -16.97 5.63 -8.10
N TYR A 249 -17.44 5.31 -9.30
CA TYR A 249 -16.70 5.36 -10.55
C TYR A 249 -17.30 6.40 -11.50
N CYS A 250 -17.70 7.55 -10.96
CA CYS A 250 -18.26 8.65 -11.73
C CYS A 250 -17.19 9.32 -12.60
N ALA A 251 -17.62 9.80 -13.77
CA ALA A 251 -16.75 10.62 -14.62
C ALA A 251 -16.32 11.89 -13.85
N PRO A 252 -15.07 12.34 -14.03
CA PRO A 252 -14.59 13.58 -13.42
C PRO A 252 -15.43 14.78 -13.86
N GLU A 253 -15.61 15.74 -12.96
CA GLU A 253 -16.39 16.95 -13.22
C GLU A 253 -15.73 17.88 -14.25
N ARG A 254 -14.40 17.79 -14.41
CA ARG A 254 -13.61 18.66 -15.29
C ARG A 254 -12.60 17.84 -16.09
N GLU A 255 -12.48 18.16 -17.37
CA GLU A 255 -11.43 17.65 -18.22
C GLU A 255 -10.21 18.58 -18.18
N THR A 256 -9.05 18.01 -17.91
CA THR A 256 -7.76 18.74 -17.87
C THR A 256 -7.18 19.01 -19.26
N GLY A 257 -7.70 18.33 -20.29
CA GLY A 257 -7.14 18.33 -21.65
C GLY A 257 -5.81 17.55 -21.79
N LYS A 258 -5.32 16.92 -20.71
CA LYS A 258 -4.11 16.08 -20.73
C LYS A 258 -4.44 14.63 -21.03
N ARG A 259 -3.53 13.94 -21.70
CA ARG A 259 -3.69 12.56 -22.19
C ARG A 259 -2.69 11.64 -21.51
N ALA A 260 -3.17 10.57 -20.91
CA ALA A 260 -2.33 9.53 -20.33
C ALA A 260 -2.55 8.18 -21.05
N ALA A 261 -1.46 7.50 -21.37
CA ALA A 261 -1.48 6.16 -21.93
C ALA A 261 -1.05 5.12 -20.88
N ILE A 262 -1.69 3.96 -20.89
CA ILE A 262 -1.41 2.85 -19.98
C ILE A 262 -1.20 1.60 -20.82
N ILE A 263 -0.04 0.96 -20.67
CA ILE A 263 0.29 -0.31 -21.34
C ILE A 263 0.12 -1.45 -20.32
N GLY A 264 -0.91 -2.26 -20.53
CA GLY A 264 -1.33 -3.35 -19.64
C GLY A 264 -2.60 -3.01 -18.85
N ALA A 265 -3.63 -3.83 -18.98
CA ALA A 265 -4.92 -3.74 -18.30
C ALA A 265 -5.01 -4.71 -17.10
N GLY A 266 -3.89 -4.96 -16.43
CA GLY A 266 -3.83 -5.70 -15.15
C GLY A 266 -4.08 -4.80 -13.92
N PRO A 267 -3.94 -5.33 -12.69
CA PRO A 267 -4.25 -4.59 -11.46
C PRO A 267 -3.57 -3.22 -11.36
N GLY A 268 -2.27 -3.13 -11.68
CA GLY A 268 -1.52 -1.87 -11.64
C GLY A 268 -1.98 -0.87 -12.69
N GLY A 269 -2.21 -1.32 -13.93
CA GLY A 269 -2.71 -0.46 -15.01
C GLY A 269 -4.14 0.03 -14.77
N LEU A 270 -5.04 -0.84 -14.28
CA LEU A 270 -6.41 -0.45 -13.94
C LEU A 270 -6.45 0.51 -12.73
N SER A 271 -5.57 0.32 -11.74
CA SER A 271 -5.40 1.26 -10.63
C SER A 271 -4.94 2.63 -11.13
N ALA A 272 -3.90 2.67 -11.98
CA ALA A 272 -3.43 3.90 -12.58
C ALA A 272 -4.53 4.60 -13.41
N ALA A 273 -5.29 3.82 -14.20
CA ALA A 273 -6.37 4.32 -15.03
C ALA A 273 -7.45 5.01 -14.20
N TYR A 274 -7.89 4.37 -13.12
CA TYR A 274 -8.87 4.94 -12.20
C TYR A 274 -8.39 6.28 -11.63
N TYR A 275 -7.18 6.34 -11.05
CA TYR A 275 -6.71 7.56 -10.39
C TYR A 275 -6.41 8.69 -11.37
N LEU A 276 -5.90 8.40 -12.58
CA LEU A 276 -5.68 9.40 -13.62
C LEU A 276 -7.00 9.91 -14.19
N ARG A 277 -7.97 9.01 -14.41
CA ARG A 277 -9.29 9.42 -14.90
C ARG A 277 -10.03 10.25 -13.87
N LYS A 278 -9.98 9.87 -12.59
CA LYS A 278 -10.53 10.66 -11.48
C LYS A 278 -9.93 12.07 -11.41
N ALA A 279 -8.68 12.24 -11.83
CA ALA A 279 -8.00 13.54 -11.86
C ALA A 279 -8.44 14.43 -13.04
N GLY A 280 -9.29 13.92 -13.94
CA GLY A 280 -9.75 14.66 -15.11
C GLY A 280 -8.86 14.48 -16.34
N HIS A 281 -7.97 13.50 -16.37
CA HIS A 281 -7.20 13.20 -17.57
C HIS A 281 -7.98 12.29 -18.53
N SER A 282 -7.70 12.43 -19.83
CA SER A 282 -8.11 11.45 -20.84
C SER A 282 -7.19 10.24 -20.76
N VAL A 283 -7.75 9.05 -20.53
CA VAL A 283 -6.97 7.83 -20.29
C VAL A 283 -7.25 6.79 -21.38
N VAL A 284 -6.20 6.28 -22.00
CA VAL A 284 -6.27 5.14 -22.93
C VAL A 284 -5.45 3.97 -22.38
N VAL A 285 -6.08 2.82 -22.24
CA VAL A 285 -5.46 1.57 -21.79
C VAL A 285 -5.29 0.64 -23.00
N TYR A 286 -4.07 0.19 -23.25
CA TYR A 286 -3.71 -0.75 -24.30
C TYR A 286 -3.44 -2.13 -23.69
N ASP A 287 -4.06 -3.17 -24.21
CA ASP A 287 -3.77 -4.55 -23.79
C ASP A 287 -3.88 -5.51 -24.99
N ARG A 288 -2.99 -6.52 -25.00
CA ARG A 288 -2.97 -7.56 -26.04
C ARG A 288 -4.11 -8.57 -25.89
N MET A 289 -4.66 -8.71 -24.69
CA MET A 289 -5.71 -9.67 -24.39
C MET A 289 -7.07 -9.12 -24.85
N GLU A 290 -8.00 -10.02 -25.18
CA GLU A 290 -9.34 -9.68 -25.67
C GLU A 290 -10.17 -8.87 -24.65
N LYS A 291 -10.03 -9.19 -23.36
CA LYS A 291 -10.69 -8.53 -22.23
C LYS A 291 -9.70 -7.99 -21.22
N ALA A 292 -10.01 -6.85 -20.61
CA ALA A 292 -9.23 -6.27 -19.52
C ALA A 292 -9.31 -7.11 -18.22
N GLY A 293 -8.34 -6.91 -17.33
CA GLY A 293 -8.24 -7.56 -16.02
C GLY A 293 -6.86 -8.20 -15.77
N GLY A 294 -6.08 -8.47 -16.82
CA GLY A 294 -4.78 -9.14 -16.69
C GLY A 294 -4.86 -10.42 -15.86
N VAL A 295 -3.95 -10.60 -14.90
CA VAL A 295 -3.92 -11.80 -14.05
C VAL A 295 -5.22 -12.01 -13.25
N LEU A 296 -5.95 -10.94 -12.89
CA LEU A 296 -7.24 -11.04 -12.19
C LEU A 296 -8.28 -11.80 -13.02
N ARG A 297 -8.23 -11.61 -14.34
CA ARG A 297 -9.10 -12.29 -15.28
C ARG A 297 -8.53 -13.65 -15.69
N TYR A 298 -7.29 -13.70 -16.13
CA TYR A 298 -6.76 -14.87 -16.83
C TYR A 298 -5.96 -15.82 -15.94
N GLY A 299 -5.33 -15.32 -14.88
CA GLY A 299 -4.51 -16.14 -14.00
C GLY A 299 -5.26 -16.69 -12.80
N ILE A 300 -6.17 -15.91 -12.21
CA ILE A 300 -6.88 -16.34 -10.99
C ILE A 300 -8.08 -17.22 -11.37
N PRO A 301 -8.30 -18.39 -10.75
CA PRO A 301 -9.46 -19.23 -11.06
C PRO A 301 -10.82 -18.57 -10.78
N HIS A 302 -11.86 -18.95 -11.53
CA HIS A 302 -13.22 -18.40 -11.38
C HIS A 302 -13.80 -18.59 -9.96
N TYR A 303 -13.47 -19.69 -9.29
CA TYR A 303 -13.97 -19.98 -7.94
C TYR A 303 -13.38 -19.07 -6.86
N ARG A 304 -12.19 -18.48 -7.11
CA ARG A 304 -11.59 -17.47 -6.22
C ARG A 304 -12.08 -16.08 -6.58
N LEU A 305 -12.01 -15.74 -7.86
CA LEU A 305 -12.41 -14.44 -8.39
C LEU A 305 -13.35 -14.61 -9.59
N PRO A 306 -14.67 -14.46 -9.38
CA PRO A 306 -15.67 -14.50 -10.43
C PRO A 306 -15.38 -13.49 -11.54
N LYS A 307 -15.57 -13.88 -12.80
CA LYS A 307 -15.14 -13.08 -13.97
C LYS A 307 -16.12 -11.97 -14.32
N ASP A 308 -17.39 -12.19 -14.03
CA ASP A 308 -18.45 -11.19 -14.08
C ASP A 308 -18.16 -9.98 -13.19
N MET A 309 -17.56 -10.20 -12.01
CA MET A 309 -17.11 -9.11 -11.13
C MET A 309 -16.00 -8.27 -11.77
N VAL A 310 -15.05 -8.93 -12.47
CA VAL A 310 -14.00 -8.22 -13.22
C VAL A 310 -14.62 -7.44 -14.38
N ASP A 311 -15.59 -8.03 -15.10
CA ASP A 311 -16.34 -7.34 -16.16
C ASP A 311 -17.09 -6.12 -15.61
N ALA A 312 -17.79 -6.24 -14.48
CA ALA A 312 -18.52 -5.14 -13.85
C ALA A 312 -17.60 -3.97 -13.48
N TYR A 313 -16.42 -4.24 -12.91
CA TYR A 313 -15.45 -3.20 -12.59
C TYR A 313 -14.86 -2.53 -13.84
N VAL A 314 -14.49 -3.30 -14.86
CA VAL A 314 -13.99 -2.75 -16.13
C VAL A 314 -15.06 -1.90 -16.81
N ASN A 315 -16.33 -2.33 -16.76
CA ASN A 315 -17.46 -1.55 -17.26
C ASN A 315 -17.66 -0.26 -16.47
N ALA A 316 -17.49 -0.28 -15.15
CA ALA A 316 -17.52 0.93 -14.32
C ALA A 316 -16.42 1.92 -14.72
N LEU A 317 -15.18 1.47 -14.94
CA LEU A 317 -14.09 2.32 -15.45
C LEU A 317 -14.37 2.83 -16.87
N SER A 318 -14.98 2.01 -17.73
CA SER A 318 -15.38 2.43 -19.07
C SER A 318 -16.46 3.52 -19.01
N ALA A 319 -17.46 3.36 -18.13
CA ALA A 319 -18.51 4.36 -17.89
C ALA A 319 -17.96 5.66 -17.28
N MET A 320 -16.89 5.56 -16.47
CA MET A 320 -16.12 6.70 -15.97
C MET A 320 -15.42 7.48 -17.10
N GLY A 321 -15.23 6.87 -18.28
CA GLY A 321 -14.59 7.47 -19.45
C GLY A 321 -13.17 6.97 -19.73
N VAL A 322 -12.74 5.85 -19.13
CA VAL A 322 -11.49 5.17 -19.52
C VAL A 322 -11.70 4.48 -20.87
N ASN A 323 -10.81 4.72 -21.83
CA ASN A 323 -10.89 4.09 -23.15
C ASN A 323 -9.98 2.85 -23.21
N PHE A 324 -10.58 1.68 -23.46
CA PHE A 324 -9.85 0.43 -23.59
C PHE A 324 -9.62 0.06 -25.06
N ARG A 325 -8.36 -0.05 -25.45
CA ARG A 325 -7.90 -0.61 -26.73
C ARG A 325 -7.35 -2.03 -26.48
N LEU A 326 -8.27 -2.99 -26.50
CA LEU A 326 -8.01 -4.41 -26.24
C LEU A 326 -7.70 -5.16 -27.53
N GLY A 327 -7.05 -6.32 -27.43
CA GLY A 327 -6.57 -7.08 -28.59
C GLY A 327 -5.47 -6.38 -29.38
N VAL A 328 -4.78 -5.40 -28.78
CA VAL A 328 -3.71 -4.62 -29.41
C VAL A 328 -2.38 -4.98 -28.78
N GLN A 329 -1.50 -5.60 -29.56
CA GLN A 329 -0.17 -5.97 -29.12
C GLN A 329 0.83 -4.83 -29.34
N VAL A 330 1.15 -4.12 -28.26
CA VAL A 330 2.21 -3.08 -28.27
C VAL A 330 3.55 -3.73 -28.66
N GLY A 331 4.30 -3.06 -29.53
CA GLY A 331 5.52 -3.54 -30.18
C GLY A 331 5.29 -4.29 -31.49
N GLN A 332 4.04 -4.61 -31.85
CA GLN A 332 3.67 -5.20 -33.14
C GLN A 332 2.63 -4.35 -33.87
N ASP A 333 1.45 -4.17 -33.27
CA ASP A 333 0.33 -3.43 -33.87
C ASP A 333 0.48 -1.91 -33.71
N ILE A 334 1.13 -1.49 -32.63
CA ILE A 334 1.48 -0.09 -32.32
C ILE A 334 2.79 -0.05 -31.55
N THR A 335 3.67 0.88 -31.85
CA THR A 335 4.97 1.02 -31.17
C THR A 335 4.86 1.85 -29.89
N VAL A 336 5.82 1.69 -28.99
CA VAL A 336 5.89 2.49 -27.75
C VAL A 336 6.15 3.97 -28.07
N GLU A 337 6.91 4.24 -29.13
CA GLU A 337 7.17 5.57 -29.68
C GLU A 337 5.87 6.27 -30.11
N GLU A 338 4.99 5.59 -30.85
CA GLU A 338 3.71 6.14 -31.27
C GLU A 338 2.78 6.43 -30.09
N ILE A 339 2.77 5.55 -29.08
CA ILE A 339 2.04 5.79 -27.83
C ILE A 339 2.60 7.01 -27.10
N GLN A 340 3.94 7.13 -27.01
CA GLN A 340 4.57 8.28 -26.36
C GLN A 340 4.26 9.59 -27.10
N GLN A 341 4.24 9.61 -28.43
CA GLN A 341 3.92 10.81 -29.21
C GLN A 341 2.45 11.24 -29.10
N SER A 342 1.55 10.30 -28.82
CA SER A 342 0.11 10.53 -28.73
C SER A 342 -0.40 10.79 -27.31
N SER A 343 0.48 10.75 -26.30
CA SER A 343 0.16 10.97 -24.89
C SER A 343 1.14 11.93 -24.24
N ASP A 344 0.70 12.62 -23.18
CA ASP A 344 1.55 13.55 -22.43
C ASP A 344 2.31 12.81 -21.31
N SER A 345 1.82 11.64 -20.89
CA SER A 345 2.49 10.73 -19.96
C SER A 345 2.05 9.28 -20.19
N MET A 346 2.93 8.32 -19.84
CA MET A 346 2.72 6.90 -20.04
C MET A 346 3.04 6.08 -18.79
N TYR A 347 2.21 5.07 -18.49
CA TYR A 347 2.47 4.04 -17.49
C TYR A 347 2.64 2.67 -18.15
N VAL A 348 3.68 1.93 -17.76
CA VAL A 348 3.97 0.58 -18.26
C VAL A 348 3.79 -0.44 -17.13
N GLY A 349 2.75 -1.26 -17.23
CA GLY A 349 2.37 -2.27 -16.24
C GLY A 349 2.00 -3.60 -16.89
N THR A 350 2.88 -4.13 -17.76
CA THR A 350 2.62 -5.34 -18.54
C THR A 350 2.64 -6.64 -17.73
N GLY A 351 3.23 -6.63 -16.53
CA GLY A 351 3.32 -7.79 -15.64
C GLY A 351 4.31 -8.87 -16.11
N ALA A 352 4.27 -10.03 -15.46
CA ALA A 352 5.15 -11.17 -15.75
C ALA A 352 4.34 -12.35 -16.33
N TRP A 353 4.43 -12.55 -17.66
CA TRP A 353 3.63 -13.56 -18.37
C TRP A 353 4.45 -14.69 -18.99
N LYS A 354 5.79 -14.63 -18.96
CA LYS A 354 6.64 -15.68 -19.55
C LYS A 354 6.99 -16.76 -18.54
N GLN A 355 7.13 -17.99 -19.03
CA GLN A 355 7.68 -19.10 -18.26
C GLN A 355 9.19 -18.86 -18.00
N PRO A 356 9.68 -19.07 -16.76
CA PRO A 356 11.11 -19.18 -16.49
C PRO A 356 11.68 -20.47 -17.11
N VAL A 357 12.86 -20.40 -17.72
CA VAL A 357 13.58 -21.59 -18.19
C VAL A 357 14.36 -22.17 -17.02
N LEU A 358 14.03 -23.39 -16.60
CA LEU A 358 14.67 -24.07 -15.47
C LEU A 358 15.90 -24.88 -15.90
N GLY A 359 15.96 -25.31 -17.16
CA GLY A 359 17.04 -26.13 -17.70
C GLY A 359 16.93 -27.61 -17.33
N LEU A 360 15.71 -28.09 -17.07
CA LEU A 360 15.47 -29.49 -16.72
C LEU A 360 15.50 -30.37 -17.97
N GLU A 361 16.05 -31.57 -17.86
CA GLU A 361 15.99 -32.54 -18.95
C GLU A 361 14.53 -32.96 -19.18
N GLY A 362 14.03 -32.76 -20.42
CA GLY A 362 12.65 -33.02 -20.80
C GLY A 362 11.66 -31.90 -20.44
N GLU A 363 12.12 -30.70 -20.04
CA GLU A 363 11.26 -29.54 -19.69
C GLU A 363 10.22 -29.20 -20.78
N ASN A 364 10.55 -29.44 -22.05
CA ASN A 364 9.66 -29.24 -23.20
C ASN A 364 8.44 -30.20 -23.25
N LEU A 365 8.40 -31.22 -22.39
CA LEU A 365 7.27 -32.14 -22.23
C LEU A 365 6.28 -31.68 -21.14
N THR A 366 6.55 -30.56 -20.50
CA THR A 366 5.73 -30.00 -19.41
C THR A 366 4.82 -28.87 -19.91
N GLN A 367 3.84 -28.50 -19.10
CA GLN A 367 2.96 -27.36 -19.34
C GLN A 367 3.27 -26.22 -18.39
N PHE A 368 3.12 -24.97 -18.83
CA PHE A 368 3.26 -23.81 -17.94
C PHE A 368 1.98 -23.58 -17.14
N GLY A 369 2.11 -23.41 -15.83
CA GLY A 369 0.97 -23.26 -14.92
C GLY A 369 0.08 -22.07 -15.22
N LEU A 370 0.65 -20.92 -15.60
CA LEU A 370 -0.16 -19.75 -15.98
C LEU A 370 -0.92 -20.01 -17.28
N ASP A 371 -0.28 -20.62 -18.29
CA ASP A 371 -0.94 -20.95 -19.56
C ASP A 371 -2.10 -21.92 -19.32
N PHE A 372 -1.88 -22.94 -18.49
CA PHE A 372 -2.92 -23.87 -18.07
C PHE A 372 -4.12 -23.17 -17.44
N LEU A 373 -3.89 -22.22 -16.50
CA LEU A 373 -4.98 -21.45 -15.88
C LEU A 373 -5.70 -20.53 -16.89
N THR A 374 -4.96 -19.89 -17.79
CA THR A 374 -5.54 -19.02 -18.82
C THR A 374 -6.39 -19.78 -19.83
N GLN A 375 -6.07 -21.07 -20.04
CA GLN A 375 -6.68 -21.94 -21.03
C GLN A 375 -7.63 -22.97 -20.42
N VAL A 376 -8.08 -22.77 -19.17
CA VAL A 376 -8.88 -23.75 -18.43
C VAL A 376 -10.11 -24.25 -19.20
N ASN A 377 -10.74 -23.39 -20.00
CA ASN A 377 -11.91 -23.74 -20.81
C ASN A 377 -11.60 -24.84 -21.85
N ILE A 378 -10.37 -24.92 -22.35
CA ILE A 378 -9.94 -25.99 -23.27
C ILE A 378 -10.02 -27.36 -22.58
N TYR A 379 -9.73 -27.41 -21.27
CA TYR A 379 -9.77 -28.62 -20.46
C TYR A 379 -11.16 -28.94 -19.92
N LEU A 380 -12.15 -28.07 -20.12
CA LEU A 380 -13.56 -28.48 -19.93
C LEU A 380 -14.01 -29.44 -21.04
N GLU A 381 -13.38 -29.36 -22.22
CA GLU A 381 -13.67 -30.20 -23.38
C GLU A 381 -12.66 -31.36 -23.54
N LYS A 382 -11.51 -31.30 -22.86
CA LYS A 382 -10.41 -32.28 -22.94
C LYS A 382 -10.00 -32.77 -21.55
N SER A 383 -9.66 -34.05 -21.43
CA SER A 383 -9.11 -34.59 -20.18
C SER A 383 -7.73 -33.99 -19.87
N ILE A 384 -7.52 -33.58 -18.62
CA ILE A 384 -6.24 -33.06 -18.10
C ILE A 384 -5.18 -34.15 -17.86
N GLY A 385 -5.56 -35.42 -17.95
CA GLY A 385 -4.72 -36.55 -17.52
C GLY A 385 -5.23 -37.15 -16.21
N ASN A 386 -4.75 -38.36 -15.87
CA ASN A 386 -5.22 -39.08 -14.68
C ASN A 386 -4.30 -38.83 -13.48
N LYS A 387 -2.98 -38.74 -13.68
CA LYS A 387 -1.99 -38.44 -12.64
C LYS A 387 -1.28 -37.12 -12.95
N VAL A 388 -1.72 -36.04 -12.31
CA VAL A 388 -1.18 -34.70 -12.50
C VAL A 388 -0.15 -34.38 -11.41
N LEU A 389 1.05 -33.93 -11.81
CA LEU A 389 2.07 -33.40 -10.92
C LEU A 389 2.24 -31.90 -11.17
N VAL A 390 1.99 -31.10 -10.13
CA VAL A 390 2.18 -29.65 -10.13
C VAL A 390 3.50 -29.32 -9.43
N CYS A 391 4.34 -28.50 -10.06
CA CYS A 391 5.65 -28.14 -9.52
C CYS A 391 5.67 -26.69 -9.04
N GLY A 392 5.90 -26.45 -7.75
CA GLY A 392 6.02 -25.13 -7.13
C GLY A 392 5.28 -25.01 -5.80
N GLY A 393 5.75 -24.14 -4.90
CA GLY A 393 5.18 -23.96 -3.55
C GLY A 393 4.28 -22.72 -3.36
N GLY A 394 4.15 -21.86 -4.37
CA GLY A 394 3.43 -20.58 -4.27
C GLY A 394 1.92 -20.68 -4.54
N ASN A 395 1.20 -19.55 -4.38
CA ASN A 395 -0.25 -19.49 -4.60
C ASN A 395 -0.69 -19.92 -6.01
N VAL A 396 0.12 -19.66 -7.04
CA VAL A 396 -0.17 -20.13 -8.41
C VAL A 396 -0.17 -21.65 -8.47
N ALA A 397 0.74 -22.33 -7.77
CA ALA A 397 0.77 -23.79 -7.74
C ALA A 397 -0.46 -24.37 -7.04
N MET A 398 -0.95 -23.71 -5.97
CA MET A 398 -2.22 -24.08 -5.33
C MET A 398 -3.41 -23.93 -6.27
N ASP A 399 -3.48 -22.81 -7.00
CA ASP A 399 -4.52 -22.56 -7.98
C ASP A 399 -4.52 -23.61 -9.10
N VAL A 400 -3.33 -23.97 -9.62
CA VAL A 400 -3.16 -25.02 -10.63
C VAL A 400 -3.62 -26.38 -10.08
N ALA A 401 -3.17 -26.76 -8.88
CA ALA A 401 -3.49 -28.06 -8.29
C ALA A 401 -5.00 -28.22 -8.03
N LEU A 402 -5.62 -27.23 -7.40
CA LEU A 402 -7.07 -27.22 -7.16
C LEU A 402 -7.87 -27.21 -8.47
N THR A 403 -7.41 -26.47 -9.48
CA THR A 403 -8.05 -26.48 -10.79
C THR A 403 -7.95 -27.86 -11.45
N ALA A 404 -6.80 -28.54 -11.34
CA ALA A 404 -6.62 -29.90 -11.84
C ALA A 404 -7.56 -30.91 -11.16
N VAL A 405 -7.70 -30.84 -9.83
CA VAL A 405 -8.66 -31.66 -9.08
C VAL A 405 -10.08 -31.45 -9.62
N ARG A 406 -10.49 -30.19 -9.78
CA ARG A 406 -11.85 -29.83 -10.19
C ARG A 406 -12.15 -30.13 -11.67
N LEU A 407 -11.13 -30.25 -12.50
CA LEU A 407 -11.23 -30.76 -13.87
C LEU A 407 -11.32 -32.29 -13.94
N GLY A 408 -11.27 -32.99 -12.80
CA GLY A 408 -11.47 -34.43 -12.71
C GLY A 408 -10.20 -35.27 -12.85
N ALA A 409 -9.02 -34.69 -12.56
CA ALA A 409 -7.80 -35.49 -12.44
C ALA A 409 -7.98 -36.57 -11.36
N GLY A 410 -7.62 -37.82 -11.66
CA GLY A 410 -7.77 -38.94 -10.74
C GLY A 410 -6.84 -38.87 -9.51
N GLN A 411 -5.66 -38.28 -9.69
CA GLN A 411 -4.71 -37.98 -8.63
C GLN A 411 -3.98 -36.67 -8.96
N VAL A 412 -3.85 -35.80 -7.95
CA VAL A 412 -3.06 -34.58 -8.04
C VAL A 412 -2.01 -34.56 -6.94
N LYS A 413 -0.74 -34.48 -7.35
CA LYS A 413 0.39 -34.25 -6.46
C LYS A 413 0.96 -32.86 -6.71
N LEU A 414 1.44 -32.21 -5.66
CA LEU A 414 2.18 -30.95 -5.74
C LEU A 414 3.57 -31.17 -5.14
N VAL A 415 4.63 -30.87 -5.88
CA VAL A 415 6.01 -30.97 -5.41
C VAL A 415 6.62 -29.59 -5.25
N CYS A 416 7.27 -29.36 -4.11
CA CYS A 416 7.95 -28.10 -3.82
C CYS A 416 9.23 -28.31 -3.02
N LEU A 417 10.17 -27.37 -3.17
CA LEU A 417 11.47 -27.41 -2.52
C LEU A 417 11.38 -27.00 -1.04
N GLU A 418 10.36 -26.21 -0.71
CA GLU A 418 10.11 -25.69 0.62
C GLU A 418 9.55 -26.77 1.55
N GLN A 419 9.94 -26.68 2.83
CA GLN A 419 9.23 -27.36 3.91
C GLN A 419 7.85 -26.74 4.10
N GLU A 420 6.94 -27.46 4.75
CA GLU A 420 5.54 -27.01 4.90
C GLU A 420 5.40 -25.61 5.51
N HIS A 421 6.24 -25.28 6.50
CA HIS A 421 6.22 -23.98 7.17
C HIS A 421 6.89 -22.85 6.37
N ASP A 422 7.67 -23.19 5.34
CA ASP A 422 8.40 -22.26 4.49
C ASP A 422 7.70 -22.02 3.14
N MET A 423 6.56 -22.67 2.91
CA MET A 423 5.83 -22.57 1.65
C MET A 423 5.40 -21.11 1.37
N PRO A 424 5.65 -20.57 0.16
CA PRO A 424 5.23 -19.21 -0.16
C PRO A 424 3.71 -19.00 -0.30
N ALA A 425 2.94 -20.09 -0.45
CA ALA A 425 1.49 -20.01 -0.51
C ALA A 425 0.88 -19.65 0.85
N ALA A 426 -0.26 -18.97 0.84
CA ALA A 426 -0.99 -18.67 2.07
C ALA A 426 -1.44 -19.97 2.76
N SER A 427 -1.38 -20.01 4.10
CA SER A 427 -1.73 -21.20 4.88
C SER A 427 -3.16 -21.70 4.61
N GLU A 428 -4.10 -20.78 4.39
CA GLU A 428 -5.49 -21.10 4.01
C GLU A 428 -5.57 -21.83 2.66
N GLU A 429 -4.72 -21.46 1.70
CA GLU A 429 -4.67 -22.07 0.36
C GLU A 429 -4.05 -23.47 0.41
N ILE A 430 -3.01 -23.65 1.24
CA ILE A 430 -2.40 -24.96 1.52
C ILE A 430 -3.41 -25.89 2.18
N ALA A 431 -4.13 -25.40 3.19
CA ALA A 431 -5.17 -26.16 3.89
C ALA A 431 -6.28 -26.60 2.93
N ARG A 432 -6.77 -25.69 2.07
CA ARG A 432 -7.80 -25.99 1.05
C ARG A 432 -7.32 -27.02 0.03
N ALA A 433 -6.07 -26.92 -0.43
CA ALA A 433 -5.49 -27.91 -1.34
C ALA A 433 -5.49 -29.32 -0.73
N ARG A 434 -5.12 -29.45 0.55
CA ARG A 434 -5.16 -30.73 1.27
C ARG A 434 -6.58 -31.25 1.47
N GLU A 435 -7.51 -30.36 1.82
CA GLU A 435 -8.94 -30.70 2.00
C GLU A 435 -9.55 -31.26 0.71
N GLU A 436 -9.18 -30.71 -0.45
CA GLU A 436 -9.61 -31.19 -1.77
C GLU A 436 -8.78 -32.38 -2.30
N GLY A 437 -7.88 -32.94 -1.49
CA GLY A 437 -7.18 -34.19 -1.80
C GLY A 437 -5.86 -34.04 -2.58
N VAL A 438 -5.27 -32.85 -2.63
CA VAL A 438 -3.92 -32.65 -3.19
C VAL A 438 -2.87 -33.22 -2.23
N GLU A 439 -2.04 -34.14 -2.74
CA GLU A 439 -0.88 -34.67 -2.00
C GLU A 439 0.32 -33.71 -2.17
N ILE A 440 0.74 -33.07 -1.07
CA ILE A 440 1.84 -32.09 -1.08
C ILE A 440 3.16 -32.78 -0.68
N CYS A 441 4.10 -32.84 -1.62
CA CYS A 441 5.43 -33.39 -1.47
C CYS A 441 6.44 -32.27 -1.19
N ASN A 442 6.58 -31.89 0.08
CA ASN A 442 7.53 -30.88 0.55
C ASN A 442 9.00 -31.36 0.57
N GLY A 443 9.95 -30.42 0.47
CA GLY A 443 11.38 -30.71 0.60
C GLY A 443 12.00 -31.43 -0.60
N TRP A 444 11.46 -31.22 -1.80
CA TRP A 444 11.89 -31.90 -3.02
C TRP A 444 12.13 -30.90 -4.16
N GLY A 445 13.38 -30.88 -4.66
CA GLY A 445 13.77 -30.14 -5.86
C GLY A 445 13.47 -30.90 -7.14
N LEU A 446 13.28 -30.16 -8.23
CA LEU A 446 13.00 -30.74 -9.54
C LEU A 446 14.28 -31.29 -10.19
N GLY A 447 14.24 -32.55 -10.61
CA GLY A 447 15.29 -33.21 -11.39
C GLY A 447 14.90 -33.29 -12.86
N ARG A 448 14.84 -34.51 -13.42
CA ARG A 448 14.53 -34.74 -14.85
C ARG A 448 13.12 -35.29 -15.06
N ILE A 449 12.57 -35.04 -16.24
CA ILE A 449 11.31 -35.67 -16.66
C ILE A 449 11.60 -37.13 -17.05
N VAL A 450 10.83 -38.05 -16.47
CA VAL A 450 10.90 -39.48 -16.78
C VAL A 450 9.87 -39.79 -17.86
N THR A 451 10.31 -40.51 -18.90
CA THR A 451 9.44 -40.93 -20.00
C THR A 451 9.35 -42.46 -20.07
N ASP A 452 8.24 -42.95 -20.62
CA ASP A 452 8.05 -44.36 -20.96
C ASP A 452 8.81 -44.75 -22.24
N GLU A 453 8.74 -46.03 -22.62
CA GLU A 453 9.39 -46.55 -23.83
C GLU A 453 8.90 -45.89 -25.13
N ASN A 454 7.75 -45.22 -25.11
CA ASN A 454 7.17 -44.52 -26.26
C ASN A 454 7.44 -43.00 -26.22
N GLY A 455 8.25 -42.52 -25.28
CA GLY A 455 8.57 -41.10 -25.10
C GLY A 455 7.44 -40.27 -24.47
N ARG A 456 6.44 -40.89 -23.85
CA ARG A 456 5.37 -40.20 -23.12
C ARG A 456 5.80 -39.95 -21.67
N VAL A 457 5.30 -38.88 -21.06
CA VAL A 457 5.59 -38.55 -19.66
C VAL A 457 5.09 -39.68 -18.75
N ALA A 458 5.98 -40.15 -17.87
CA ALA A 458 5.70 -41.17 -16.86
C ALA A 458 5.95 -40.67 -15.42
N GLY A 459 6.64 -39.53 -15.26
CA GLY A 459 6.81 -38.86 -13.99
C GLY A 459 7.93 -37.83 -13.98
N LEU A 460 8.29 -37.39 -12.78
CA LEU A 460 9.40 -36.48 -12.52
C LEU A 460 10.32 -37.08 -11.47
N GLU A 461 11.60 -37.16 -11.78
CA GLU A 461 12.62 -37.46 -10.79
C GLU A 461 12.84 -36.22 -9.91
N ALA A 462 12.70 -36.35 -8.60
CA ALA A 462 12.91 -35.29 -7.63
C ALA A 462 14.09 -35.63 -6.72
N LYS A 463 14.78 -34.58 -6.25
CA LYS A 463 15.97 -34.69 -5.39
C LYS A 463 15.69 -34.04 -4.04
N ARG A 464 16.18 -34.61 -2.94
CA ARG A 464 15.95 -34.04 -1.61
C ARG A 464 16.51 -32.62 -1.54
N CYS A 465 15.69 -31.66 -1.14
CA CYS A 465 16.14 -30.29 -0.84
C CYS A 465 16.52 -30.20 0.64
N LEU A 466 17.79 -29.88 0.90
CA LEU A 466 18.35 -29.76 2.25
C LEU A 466 18.17 -28.35 2.81
N ALA A 467 18.25 -27.34 1.94
CA ALA A 467 18.04 -25.94 2.29
C ALA A 467 17.53 -25.19 1.06
N VAL A 468 16.63 -24.23 1.26
CA VAL A 468 16.10 -23.36 0.19
C VAL A 468 16.88 -22.05 0.08
N PHE A 469 17.27 -21.51 1.23
CA PHE A 469 17.93 -20.23 1.37
C PHE A 469 19.33 -20.41 1.98
N ASP A 470 20.24 -19.51 1.66
CA ASP A 470 21.53 -19.40 2.34
C ASP A 470 21.41 -18.65 3.69
N GLU A 471 22.54 -18.48 4.39
CA GLU A 471 22.60 -17.77 5.69
C GLU A 471 22.16 -16.30 5.61
N GLU A 472 22.25 -15.68 4.42
CA GLU A 472 21.77 -14.33 4.15
C GLU A 472 20.31 -14.28 3.67
N HIS A 473 19.58 -15.39 3.79
CA HIS A 473 18.20 -15.55 3.31
C HIS A 473 18.02 -15.31 1.81
N ARG A 474 19.06 -15.49 1.01
CA ARG A 474 18.96 -15.45 -0.45
C ARG A 474 18.58 -16.82 -0.97
N PHE A 475 17.74 -16.85 -2.00
CA PHE A 475 17.34 -18.09 -2.64
C PHE A 475 18.55 -18.80 -3.24
N SER A 476 18.92 -19.94 -2.67
CA SER A 476 20.12 -20.72 -3.02
C SER A 476 19.92 -22.17 -2.61
N PRO A 477 19.07 -22.93 -3.33
CA PRO A 477 18.70 -24.26 -2.90
C PRO A 477 19.87 -25.25 -2.97
N VAL A 478 20.01 -26.06 -1.93
CA VAL A 478 21.02 -27.12 -1.80
C VAL A 478 20.32 -28.47 -1.83
N TYR A 479 20.84 -29.39 -2.64
CA TYR A 479 20.24 -30.71 -2.85
C TYR A 479 21.16 -31.84 -2.37
N ASP A 480 20.57 -32.92 -1.88
CA ASP A 480 21.24 -34.22 -1.79
C ASP A 480 21.07 -34.96 -3.12
N GLU A 481 22.16 -35.12 -3.86
CA GLU A 481 22.16 -35.79 -5.16
C GLU A 481 22.01 -37.32 -5.05
N ALA A 482 22.20 -37.89 -3.86
CA ALA A 482 22.03 -39.32 -3.60
C ALA A 482 20.59 -39.71 -3.20
N ASP A 483 19.86 -38.82 -2.52
CA ASP A 483 18.44 -39.03 -2.17
C ASP A 483 17.52 -38.54 -3.29
N ARG A 484 17.06 -39.49 -4.11
CA ARG A 484 16.21 -39.27 -5.27
C ARG A 484 14.97 -40.14 -5.22
N ILE A 485 13.84 -39.57 -5.63
CA ILE A 485 12.58 -40.30 -5.81
C ILE A 485 12.01 -40.03 -7.20
N VAL A 486 11.13 -40.91 -7.66
CA VAL A 486 10.33 -40.66 -8.86
C VAL A 486 8.89 -40.43 -8.45
N LEU A 487 8.37 -39.26 -8.78
CA LEU A 487 6.97 -38.90 -8.62
C LEU A 487 6.24 -39.25 -9.93
N GLU A 488 5.47 -40.33 -9.90
CA GLU A 488 4.71 -40.79 -11.07
C GLU A 488 3.66 -39.77 -11.50
N ALA A 489 3.62 -39.46 -12.79
CA ALA A 489 2.66 -38.54 -13.39
C ALA A 489 2.56 -38.78 -14.91
N ASP A 490 1.37 -38.61 -15.47
CA ASP A 490 1.18 -38.55 -16.93
C ASP A 490 1.19 -37.10 -17.44
N THR A 491 0.98 -36.14 -16.54
CA THR A 491 0.91 -34.71 -16.84
C THR A 491 1.70 -33.93 -15.82
N ILE A 492 2.62 -33.07 -16.27
CA ILE A 492 3.46 -32.24 -15.41
C ILE A 492 3.23 -30.77 -15.73
N ILE A 493 2.89 -29.98 -14.70
CA ILE A 493 2.60 -28.56 -14.82
C ILE A 493 3.58 -27.77 -13.96
N LEU A 494 4.40 -26.92 -14.59
CA LEU A 494 5.39 -26.09 -13.93
C LEU A 494 4.78 -24.74 -13.50
N ALA A 495 4.70 -24.52 -12.19
CA ALA A 495 4.23 -23.30 -11.55
C ALA A 495 5.32 -22.64 -10.68
N THR A 496 6.57 -22.71 -11.14
CA THR A 496 7.79 -22.29 -10.42
C THR A 496 8.18 -20.82 -10.69
N GLY A 497 7.20 -19.94 -10.86
CA GLY A 497 7.41 -18.50 -11.08
C GLY A 497 7.13 -18.02 -12.50
N GLN A 498 7.43 -16.73 -12.73
CA GLN A 498 7.11 -16.00 -13.96
C GLN A 498 8.25 -15.04 -14.31
N ARG A 499 8.40 -14.72 -15.60
CA ARG A 499 9.33 -13.72 -16.12
C ARG A 499 8.60 -12.60 -16.86
N VAL A 500 9.18 -11.42 -16.79
CA VAL A 500 8.73 -10.24 -17.53
C VAL A 500 9.19 -10.36 -18.99
N ASP A 501 8.32 -9.96 -19.91
CA ASP A 501 8.66 -9.80 -21.33
C ASP A 501 8.84 -8.32 -21.67
N LEU A 502 10.04 -7.95 -22.12
CA LEU A 502 10.41 -6.58 -22.49
C LEU A 502 10.76 -6.44 -23.98
N SER A 503 10.40 -7.43 -24.81
CA SER A 503 10.64 -7.36 -26.26
C SER A 503 9.88 -6.20 -26.91
N PHE A 504 8.69 -5.87 -26.40
CA PHE A 504 7.81 -4.83 -26.93
C PHE A 504 8.39 -3.41 -26.85
N LEU A 505 9.40 -3.18 -25.99
CA LEU A 505 10.06 -1.88 -25.86
C LEU A 505 10.95 -1.53 -27.07
N GLY A 506 11.21 -2.48 -27.98
CA GLY A 506 12.15 -2.27 -29.08
C GLY A 506 13.57 -1.99 -28.60
N GLU A 507 14.44 -1.53 -29.51
CA GLU A 507 15.84 -1.21 -29.17
C GLU A 507 15.96 0.10 -28.39
N HIS A 508 15.22 1.14 -28.80
CA HIS A 508 15.38 2.48 -28.26
C HIS A 508 14.91 2.60 -26.81
N PHE A 509 13.66 2.22 -26.49
CA PHE A 509 13.22 2.17 -25.09
C PHE A 509 13.86 1.00 -24.33
N GLY A 510 14.15 -0.11 -25.01
CA GLY A 510 14.85 -1.24 -24.41
C GLY A 510 16.18 -0.84 -23.80
N GLY A 511 16.99 -0.03 -24.49
CA GLY A 511 18.28 0.46 -23.97
C GLY A 511 18.15 1.45 -22.80
N GLN A 512 17.00 2.11 -22.63
CA GLN A 512 16.78 3.13 -21.60
C GLN A 512 16.08 2.60 -20.35
N LEU A 513 15.23 1.59 -20.53
CA LEU A 513 14.30 1.11 -19.52
C LEU A 513 14.60 -0.30 -19.03
N LYS A 514 15.51 -1.07 -19.64
CA LYS A 514 15.84 -2.43 -19.17
C LYS A 514 16.86 -2.35 -18.03
N SER A 515 16.54 -3.00 -16.91
CA SER A 515 17.49 -3.24 -15.83
C SER A 515 18.35 -4.48 -16.11
N ALA A 516 19.48 -4.61 -15.41
CA ALA A 516 20.34 -5.79 -15.50
C ALA A 516 19.64 -7.10 -15.07
N ARG A 517 18.51 -7.01 -14.35
CA ARG A 517 17.72 -8.15 -13.88
C ARG A 517 16.66 -8.62 -14.90
N GLY A 518 16.57 -7.97 -16.06
CA GLY A 518 15.53 -8.26 -17.07
C GLY A 518 14.15 -7.72 -16.70
N LEU A 519 14.11 -6.69 -15.85
CA LEU A 519 12.91 -5.95 -15.43
C LEU A 519 12.96 -4.52 -16.01
N ILE A 520 11.91 -3.74 -15.82
CA ILE A 520 11.93 -2.30 -16.12
C ILE A 520 12.67 -1.55 -15.00
N ASP A 521 13.63 -0.71 -15.37
CA ASP A 521 14.40 0.18 -14.49
C ASP A 521 13.53 1.40 -14.13
N ALA A 522 12.94 1.34 -12.94
CA ALA A 522 12.15 2.40 -12.33
C ALA A 522 12.46 2.47 -10.84
N ASP A 523 12.33 3.65 -10.26
CA ASP A 523 12.43 3.84 -8.82
C ASP A 523 11.31 3.08 -8.10
N THR A 524 11.63 2.31 -7.06
CA THR A 524 10.67 1.38 -6.42
C THR A 524 9.70 2.07 -5.46
N GLU A 525 9.91 3.35 -5.16
CA GLU A 525 9.00 4.13 -4.31
C GLU A 525 8.08 5.02 -5.14
N SER A 526 8.64 5.74 -6.12
CA SER A 526 7.91 6.68 -6.98
C SER A 526 7.43 6.09 -8.30
N PHE A 527 7.95 4.93 -8.71
CA PHE A 527 7.65 4.25 -9.98
C PHE A 527 8.00 5.07 -11.23
N LYS A 528 8.82 6.12 -11.07
CA LYS A 528 9.32 6.96 -12.16
C LYS A 528 10.49 6.25 -12.84
N THR A 529 10.51 6.25 -14.17
CA THR A 529 11.67 5.74 -14.93
C THR A 529 12.68 6.86 -15.18
N LYS A 530 13.85 6.50 -15.72
CA LYS A 530 14.84 7.49 -16.20
C LYS A 530 14.36 8.33 -17.39
N LYS A 531 13.28 7.91 -18.05
CA LYS A 531 12.71 8.62 -19.19
C LYS A 531 11.56 9.51 -18.72
N ASP A 532 11.70 10.80 -18.96
CA ASP A 532 10.69 11.78 -18.58
C ASP A 532 9.31 11.45 -19.17
N GLY A 533 8.27 11.66 -18.35
CA GLY A 533 6.89 11.34 -18.71
C GLY A 533 6.56 9.85 -18.71
N VAL A 534 7.51 8.94 -18.42
CA VAL A 534 7.29 7.49 -18.39
C VAL A 534 7.45 6.92 -16.99
N TYR A 535 6.42 6.21 -16.56
CA TYR A 535 6.33 5.49 -15.30
C TYR A 535 6.17 3.99 -15.56
N ALA A 536 6.58 3.15 -14.62
CA ALA A 536 6.39 1.71 -14.71
C ALA A 536 6.17 1.10 -13.33
N GLY A 537 5.37 0.04 -13.24
CA GLY A 537 5.09 -0.58 -11.95
C GLY A 537 4.48 -1.98 -12.03
N GLY A 538 4.17 -2.53 -10.85
CA GLY A 538 3.78 -3.94 -10.70
C GLY A 538 4.93 -4.88 -11.06
N ASP A 539 4.59 -6.09 -11.47
CA ASP A 539 5.58 -7.15 -11.66
C ASP A 539 6.63 -6.84 -12.73
N ALA A 540 6.33 -5.91 -13.64
CA ALA A 540 7.29 -5.44 -14.65
C ALA A 540 8.52 -4.76 -14.02
N VAL A 541 8.39 -4.21 -12.81
CA VAL A 541 9.47 -3.52 -12.07
C VAL A 541 9.98 -4.35 -10.90
N THR A 542 9.09 -4.96 -10.13
CA THR A 542 9.44 -5.66 -8.88
C THR A 542 9.69 -7.16 -9.07
N GLY A 543 9.22 -7.73 -10.19
CA GLY A 543 8.99 -9.16 -10.31
C GLY A 543 7.64 -9.58 -9.72
N PRO A 544 7.23 -10.85 -9.93
CA PRO A 544 5.90 -11.35 -9.55
C PRO A 544 5.63 -11.20 -8.05
N ASP A 545 4.49 -10.59 -7.71
CA ASP A 545 4.07 -10.38 -6.31
C ASP A 545 2.53 -10.35 -6.21
N ILE A 546 2.00 -10.07 -5.02
CA ILE A 546 0.55 -10.01 -4.77
C ILE A 546 -0.10 -8.77 -5.40
N ALA A 547 -1.32 -8.93 -5.89
CA ALA A 547 -2.05 -7.92 -6.66
C ALA A 547 -2.14 -6.53 -5.97
N ILE A 548 -2.24 -6.50 -4.64
CA ILE A 548 -2.32 -5.25 -3.87
C ILE A 548 -1.06 -4.37 -4.01
N ARG A 549 0.12 -4.96 -4.24
CA ARG A 549 1.35 -4.20 -4.52
C ARG A 549 1.36 -3.61 -5.93
N ALA A 550 0.82 -4.33 -6.92
CA ALA A 550 0.61 -3.77 -8.25
C ALA A 550 -0.38 -2.60 -8.20
N ILE A 551 -1.47 -2.73 -7.42
CA ILE A 551 -2.45 -1.65 -7.20
C ILE A 551 -1.79 -0.42 -6.56
N LEU A 552 -0.95 -0.61 -5.54
CA LEU A 552 -0.13 0.46 -4.94
C LEU A 552 0.73 1.13 -6.00
N ALA A 553 1.47 0.35 -6.80
CA ALA A 553 2.36 0.87 -7.83
C ALA A 553 1.60 1.74 -8.84
N GLY A 554 0.44 1.29 -9.30
CA GLY A 554 -0.44 2.06 -10.18
C GLY A 554 -0.92 3.37 -9.55
N ARG A 555 -1.31 3.34 -8.26
CA ARG A 555 -1.76 4.53 -7.52
C ARG A 555 -0.65 5.56 -7.35
N VAL A 556 0.53 5.12 -6.93
CA VAL A 556 1.67 6.02 -6.71
C VAL A 556 2.18 6.59 -8.02
N ALA A 557 2.30 5.77 -9.07
CA ALA A 557 2.65 6.24 -10.40
C ALA A 557 1.64 7.27 -10.92
N ALA A 558 0.33 7.00 -10.81
CA ALA A 558 -0.72 7.94 -11.21
C ALA A 558 -0.64 9.28 -10.47
N ALA A 559 -0.31 9.27 -9.18
CA ALA A 559 -0.11 10.51 -8.41
C ALA A 559 1.10 11.31 -8.91
N GLY A 560 2.20 10.63 -9.29
CA GLY A 560 3.37 11.24 -9.92
C GLY A 560 3.05 11.82 -11.29
N MET A 561 2.41 11.03 -12.15
CA MET A 561 1.96 11.43 -13.47
C MET A 561 1.02 12.65 -13.42
N ASN A 562 0.01 12.65 -12.54
CA ASN A 562 -0.90 13.78 -12.37
C ASN A 562 -0.15 15.07 -11.99
N ARG A 563 0.85 14.97 -11.11
CA ARG A 563 1.69 16.12 -10.74
C ARG A 563 2.50 16.65 -11.92
N ASP A 564 3.15 15.76 -12.67
CA ASP A 564 3.96 16.12 -13.85
C ASP A 564 3.07 16.73 -14.97
N LEU A 565 1.79 16.33 -15.04
CA LEU A 565 0.79 16.88 -15.96
C LEU A 565 0.18 18.22 -15.51
N GLY A 566 0.57 18.74 -14.32
CA GLY A 566 0.11 20.02 -13.78
C GLY A 566 -1.17 19.94 -12.95
N GLY A 567 -1.61 18.74 -12.57
CA GLY A 567 -2.73 18.55 -11.64
C GLY A 567 -2.33 18.86 -10.19
N CYS A 568 -3.30 19.31 -9.40
CA CYS A 568 -3.12 19.44 -7.94
C CYS A 568 -2.92 18.06 -7.30
N GLY A 569 -1.91 17.96 -6.42
CA GLY A 569 -1.54 16.71 -5.78
C GLY A 569 -2.67 16.15 -4.90
N GLU A 570 -3.00 14.88 -5.13
CA GLU A 570 -4.08 14.07 -4.54
C GLU A 570 -5.46 14.18 -5.20
N CYS A 571 -5.84 13.04 -5.80
CA CYS A 571 -7.08 12.80 -6.51
C CYS A 571 -8.27 12.67 -5.53
N GLY A 572 -8.69 13.80 -4.97
CA GLY A 572 -9.78 13.88 -3.99
C GLY A 572 -9.93 15.22 -3.25
N CYS A 573 -9.27 16.28 -3.67
CA CYS A 573 -9.45 17.61 -3.10
C CYS A 573 -10.68 18.30 -3.70
N GLU A 574 -11.87 18.02 -3.16
CA GLU A 574 -12.94 19.02 -3.18
C GLU A 574 -12.64 20.07 -2.10
N LYS A 575 -12.29 21.28 -2.52
CA LYS A 575 -13.01 22.54 -2.21
C LYS A 575 -12.18 23.80 -2.54
N ALA A 576 -12.76 24.60 -3.43
CA ALA A 576 -12.74 26.06 -3.53
C ALA A 576 -11.39 26.80 -3.66
N GLY A 577 -11.19 27.47 -4.81
CA GLY A 577 -10.43 28.74 -4.86
C GLY A 577 -9.21 28.85 -5.77
N CYS A 578 -9.16 28.17 -6.92
CA CYS A 578 -8.08 28.38 -7.92
C CYS A 578 -8.44 29.31 -9.08
N GLU A 579 -9.44 30.19 -8.91
CA GLU A 579 -9.64 31.34 -9.79
C GLU A 579 -9.14 32.58 -9.02
N GLU A 580 -8.30 33.40 -9.67
CA GLU A 580 -7.59 34.59 -9.14
C GLU A 580 -6.15 34.38 -8.62
N ILE A 581 -5.23 33.92 -9.47
CA ILE A 581 -3.87 34.50 -9.46
C ILE A 581 -3.46 34.76 -10.92
N GLY A 582 -4.05 35.83 -11.47
CA GLY A 582 -3.65 36.44 -12.72
C GLY A 582 -3.54 37.94 -12.53
N ARG A 583 -2.45 38.39 -11.89
CA ARG A 583 -1.74 39.67 -12.07
C ARG A 583 -0.62 39.84 -11.06
#